data_AF-A0A2S9AEN7-F1
#
_entry.id   AF-A0A2S9AEN7-F1
#
_cell.length_a   1.000
_cell.length_b   1.000
_cell.length_c   1.000
_cell.angle_alpha   90.00
_cell.angle_beta   90.00
_cell.angle_gamma   90.00
#
_symmetry.space_group_name_H-M   'P 1'
#
loop_
_entity.id
_entity.type
_entity.pdbx_description
1 polymer ?
#
loop_
_entity_poly.entity_id
_entity_poly.type
_entity_poly.pdbx_seq_one_letter_code
_entity_poly.pdbx_strand_id
1 'polypeptide(L)'
;MTGYRSEVPENWFVDPVNLGVPGVRSVQADDDNALAWQSDALCAQTDPEAFFPEKGGSTRDAKRICTSCDVRGECLEYALNNDERFGIWGGLSERERRKLKRRAS
;
A
#
# COMPACT_ATOMS: atom_id res chain seq x y z
N MET A 1 -35.17 -8.12 35.28
CA MET A 1 -34.80 -7.31 34.09
C MET A 1 -33.52 -6.56 34.43
N THR A 2 -32.37 -7.17 34.18
CA THR A 2 -31.08 -6.57 34.49
C THR A 2 -30.72 -5.63 33.33
N GLY A 3 -30.70 -4.33 33.60
CA GLY A 3 -30.44 -3.30 32.60
C GLY A 3 -29.01 -3.41 32.07
N TYR A 4 -28.88 -3.55 30.75
CA TYR A 4 -27.60 -3.42 30.07
C TYR A 4 -27.16 -1.96 30.15
N ARG A 5 -26.14 -1.66 30.97
CA ARG A 5 -25.46 -0.37 30.96
C ARG A 5 -24.37 -0.48 29.91
N SER A 6 -24.53 0.18 28.77
CA SER A 6 -23.41 0.36 27.84
C SER A 6 -22.33 1.15 28.56
N GLU A 7 -21.20 0.52 28.84
CA GLU A 7 -20.03 1.12 29.49
C GLU A 7 -19.23 2.02 28.54
N VAL A 8 -19.73 2.25 27.33
CA VAL A 8 -19.08 3.04 26.30
C VAL A 8 -19.15 4.52 26.70
N PRO A 9 -18.01 5.18 26.97
CA PRO A 9 -17.98 6.60 27.32
C PRO A 9 -18.63 7.47 26.24
N GLU A 10 -19.26 8.58 26.61
CA GLU A 10 -19.95 9.47 25.66
C GLU A 10 -19.07 9.94 24.51
N ASN A 11 -17.76 10.05 24.73
CA ASN A 11 -16.76 10.50 23.75
C ASN A 11 -16.15 9.38 22.90
N TRP A 12 -16.75 8.19 22.84
CA TRP A 12 -16.27 7.10 21.98
C TRP A 12 -16.25 7.45 20.48
N PHE A 13 -17.04 8.45 20.07
CA PHE A 13 -17.06 8.96 18.70
C PHE A 13 -15.83 9.82 18.35
N VAL A 14 -15.03 10.18 19.34
CA VAL A 14 -13.86 11.03 19.13
C VAL A 14 -12.71 10.15 18.64
N ASP A 15 -12.51 10.15 17.33
CA ASP A 15 -11.43 9.41 16.68
C ASP A 15 -10.06 9.97 17.12
N PRO A 16 -9.16 9.16 17.70
CA PRO A 16 -7.79 9.56 18.03
C PRO A 16 -7.03 10.17 16.85
N VAL A 17 -7.37 9.79 15.62
CA VAL A 17 -6.84 10.35 14.37
C VAL A 17 -7.19 11.84 14.25
N ASN A 18 -8.44 12.22 14.57
CA ASN A 18 -8.89 13.61 14.53
C ASN A 18 -8.38 14.43 15.73
N LEU A 19 -8.04 13.78 16.84
CA LEU A 19 -7.48 14.44 18.02
C LEU A 19 -5.99 14.80 17.88
N GLY A 20 -5.33 14.35 16.82
CA GLY A 20 -3.90 14.63 16.61
C GLY A 20 -3.00 14.00 17.68
N VAL A 21 -3.35 12.79 18.15
CA VAL A 21 -2.54 12.06 19.13
C VAL A 21 -1.16 11.77 18.53
N PRO A 22 -0.05 12.12 19.20
CA PRO A 22 1.30 11.83 18.70
C PRO A 22 1.47 10.35 18.35
N GLY A 23 1.87 10.06 17.11
CA GLY A 23 2.05 8.69 16.60
C GLY A 23 0.85 8.08 15.88
N VAL A 24 -0.30 8.78 15.83
CA VAL A 24 -1.46 8.40 15.00
C VAL A 24 -1.47 9.26 13.74
N ARG A 25 -1.55 8.65 12.56
CA ARG A 25 -1.54 9.36 11.28
C ARG A 25 -2.86 10.10 11.05
N SER A 26 -2.81 11.43 10.93
CA SER A 26 -3.96 12.26 10.52
C SER A 26 -4.21 12.13 9.02
N VAL A 27 -5.43 11.75 8.61
CA VAL A 27 -5.80 11.59 7.19
C VAL A 27 -5.66 12.90 6.38
N GLN A 28 -5.65 14.06 7.03
CA GLN A 28 -5.74 15.38 6.38
C GLN A 28 -4.41 16.02 5.98
N ALA A 29 -3.25 15.53 6.45
CA ALA A 29 -1.96 16.24 6.28
C ALA A 29 -1.10 15.71 5.12
N ASP A 30 -1.46 14.56 4.53
CA ASP A 30 -0.64 13.88 3.53
C ASP A 30 -1.12 14.10 2.07
N ASP A 31 -2.22 14.84 1.87
CA ASP A 31 -2.83 15.03 0.55
C ASP A 31 -1.95 15.84 -0.43
N ASP A 32 -1.04 16.69 0.07
CA ASP A 32 -0.14 17.49 -0.79
C ASP A 32 1.09 16.72 -1.31
N ASN A 33 1.36 15.51 -0.79
CA ASN A 33 2.48 14.69 -1.22
C ASN A 33 1.99 13.48 -2.03
N ALA A 34 2.05 13.60 -3.36
CA ALA A 34 1.66 12.53 -4.30
C ALA A 34 2.39 11.19 -4.10
N LEU A 35 3.47 11.15 -3.32
CA LEU A 35 4.23 9.94 -2.99
C LEU A 35 4.06 9.49 -1.53
N ALA A 36 3.15 10.10 -0.76
CA ALA A 36 2.92 9.74 0.65
C ALA A 36 2.56 8.26 0.84
N TRP A 37 1.86 7.65 -0.11
CA TRP A 37 1.53 6.22 -0.09
C TRP A 37 2.76 5.30 -0.01
N GLN A 38 3.95 5.75 -0.43
CA GLN A 38 5.16 4.93 -0.36
C GLN A 38 5.56 4.59 1.07
N SER A 39 5.22 5.44 2.06
CA SER A 39 5.56 5.18 3.46
C SER A 39 4.82 3.97 4.04
N ASP A 40 3.67 3.61 3.47
CA ASP A 40 2.86 2.46 3.91
C ASP A 40 3.16 1.19 3.09
N ALA A 41 4.12 1.24 2.18
CA ALA A 41 4.45 0.12 1.32
C ALA A 41 5.08 -1.02 2.14
N LEU A 42 4.37 -2.15 2.23
CA LEU A 42 4.83 -3.34 2.96
C LEU A 42 6.19 -3.84 2.47
N CYS A 43 6.52 -3.65 1.18
CA CYS A 43 7.80 -4.08 0.61
C CYS A 43 9.02 -3.40 1.26
N ALA A 44 8.88 -2.18 1.77
CA ALA A 44 9.95 -1.47 2.47
C ALA A 44 10.38 -2.15 3.79
N GLN A 45 9.56 -3.08 4.30
CA GLN A 45 9.82 -3.85 5.52
C GLN A 45 10.39 -5.25 5.22
N THR A 46 10.73 -5.53 3.95
CA THR A 46 11.17 -6.84 3.49
C THR A 46 12.48 -6.73 2.70
N ASP A 47 13.03 -7.86 2.26
CA ASP A 47 14.24 -7.88 1.45
C ASP A 47 14.00 -7.22 0.07
N PRO A 48 14.68 -6.09 -0.25
CA PRO A 48 14.51 -5.40 -1.53
C PRO A 48 14.94 -6.25 -2.74
N GLU A 49 15.88 -7.18 -2.58
CA GLU A 49 16.37 -8.03 -3.68
C GLU A 49 15.27 -8.93 -4.25
N ALA A 50 14.29 -9.31 -3.42
CA ALA A 50 13.13 -10.08 -3.86
C ALA A 50 12.29 -9.32 -4.91
N PHE A 51 12.26 -7.98 -4.84
CA PHE A 51 11.49 -7.12 -5.73
C PHE A 51 12.23 -6.76 -7.01
N PHE A 52 13.56 -6.90 -7.02
CA PHE A 52 14.43 -6.64 -8.17
C PHE A 52 15.26 -7.87 -8.56
N PRO A 53 14.62 -9.02 -8.89
CA PRO A 53 15.35 -10.24 -9.16
C PRO A 53 16.20 -10.12 -10.43
N GLU A 54 17.37 -10.76 -10.41
CA GLU A 54 18.20 -10.96 -11.60
C GLU A 54 17.45 -11.74 -12.70
N LYS A 55 18.02 -11.76 -13.91
CA LYS A 55 17.43 -12.50 -15.05
C LYS A 55 17.23 -13.98 -14.70
N GLY A 56 15.97 -14.39 -14.62
CA GLY A 56 15.59 -15.78 -14.30
C GLY A 56 15.33 -16.04 -12.81
N GLY A 57 15.51 -15.03 -11.95
CA GLY A 57 15.17 -15.10 -10.53
C GLY A 57 13.66 -15.27 -10.28
N SER A 58 13.33 -15.81 -9.11
CA SER A 58 11.94 -16.03 -8.71
C SER A 58 11.25 -14.70 -8.41
N THR A 59 10.05 -14.50 -8.97
CA THR A 59 9.17 -13.36 -8.66
C THR A 59 8.09 -13.72 -7.65
N ARG A 60 8.07 -14.98 -7.17
CA ARG A 60 6.94 -15.53 -6.41
C ARG A 60 6.78 -14.85 -5.06
N ASP A 61 7.88 -14.62 -4.35
CA ASP A 61 7.83 -14.09 -2.99
C ASP A 61 7.44 -12.61 -2.98
N ALA A 62 8.05 -11.79 -3.84
CA ALA A 62 7.66 -10.39 -4.02
C ALA A 62 6.17 -10.25 -4.40
N LYS A 63 5.67 -11.09 -5.31
CA LYS A 63 4.23 -11.08 -5.67
C LYS A 63 3.32 -11.43 -4.49
N ARG A 64 3.73 -12.38 -3.65
CA ARG A 64 2.99 -12.75 -2.45
C ARG A 64 2.91 -11.57 -1.48
N ILE A 65 4.05 -10.92 -1.20
CA ILE A 65 4.13 -9.75 -0.33
C ILE A 65 3.30 -8.59 -0.89
N CYS A 66 3.41 -8.30 -2.19
CA CYS A 66 2.59 -7.27 -2.83
C CYS A 66 1.08 -7.52 -2.70
N THR A 67 0.63 -8.78 -2.64
CA THR A 67 -0.80 -9.10 -2.57
C THR A 67 -1.41 -8.73 -1.22
N SER A 68 -0.61 -8.69 -0.15
CA SER A 68 -1.01 -8.24 1.18
C SER A 68 -0.65 -6.78 1.47
N CYS A 69 -0.23 -6.00 0.46
CA CYS A 69 0.12 -4.60 0.62
C CYS A 69 -1.10 -3.72 0.38
N ASP A 70 -1.40 -2.82 1.30
CA ASP A 70 -2.59 -1.95 1.22
C ASP A 70 -2.47 -0.94 0.07
N VAL A 71 -1.28 -0.37 -0.15
CA VAL A 71 -0.99 0.63 -1.21
C VAL A 71 -0.69 0.01 -2.58
N ARG A 72 -1.16 -1.22 -2.82
CA ARG A 72 -0.88 -1.96 -4.07
C ARG A 72 -1.43 -1.25 -5.31
N GLY A 73 -2.58 -0.59 -5.19
CA GLY A 73 -3.25 0.10 -6.30
C GLY A 73 -2.43 1.31 -6.78
N GLU A 74 -2.11 2.19 -5.84
CA GLU A 74 -1.29 3.39 -6.02
C GLU A 74 0.09 3.03 -6.56
N CYS A 75 0.71 1.96 -6.02
CA CYS A 75 1.98 1.44 -6.51
C CYS A 75 1.91 0.99 -7.97
N LEU A 76 0.82 0.31 -8.38
CA LEU A 76 0.63 -0.12 -9.76
C LEU A 76 0.43 1.06 -10.70
N GLU A 77 -0.42 2.01 -10.30
CA GLU A 77 -0.72 3.20 -11.08
C GLU A 77 0.55 4.03 -11.30
N TYR A 78 1.32 4.28 -10.24
CA TYR A 78 2.61 4.93 -10.33
C TYR A 78 3.53 4.26 -11.35
N ALA A 79 3.66 2.93 -11.28
CA ALA A 79 4.52 2.18 -12.20
C ALA A 79 4.06 2.23 -13.66
N LEU A 80 2.75 2.32 -13.91
CA LEU A 80 2.20 2.46 -15.27
C LEU A 80 2.39 3.86 -15.84
N ASN A 81 2.23 4.89 -15.00
CA ASN A 81 2.38 6.30 -15.37
C ASN A 81 3.84 6.68 -15.62
N ASN A 82 4.77 6.10 -14.84
CA ASN A 82 6.21 6.39 -14.95
C ASN A 82 6.96 5.40 -15.87
N ASP A 83 6.26 4.46 -16.50
CA ASP A 83 6.85 3.38 -17.32
C ASP A 83 7.99 2.64 -16.62
N GLU A 84 7.79 2.29 -15.34
CA GLU A 84 8.82 1.62 -14.55
C GLU A 84 9.22 0.30 -15.22
N ARG A 85 10.52 0.15 -15.50
CA ARG A 85 11.04 -0.92 -16.38
C ARG A 85 11.55 -2.15 -15.64
N PHE A 86 11.86 -2.00 -14.36
CA PHE A 86 12.48 -3.05 -13.57
C PHE A 86 11.62 -3.39 -12.36
N GLY A 87 11.87 -4.57 -11.81
CA GLY A 87 11.25 -5.04 -10.58
C GLY A 87 9.74 -5.31 -10.63
N ILE A 88 9.23 -5.67 -9.46
CA ILE A 88 7.84 -5.99 -9.18
C ILE A 88 7.14 -4.77 -8.59
N TRP A 89 6.10 -4.29 -9.27
CA TRP A 89 5.30 -3.14 -8.86
C TRP A 89 3.83 -3.53 -8.86
N GLY A 90 3.10 -3.20 -7.80
CA GLY A 90 1.67 -3.56 -7.68
C GLY A 90 1.40 -5.07 -7.76
N GLY A 91 2.40 -5.91 -7.47
CA GLY A 91 2.35 -7.37 -7.64
C GLY A 91 2.50 -7.86 -9.09
N LEU A 92 2.93 -7.00 -10.01
CA LEU A 92 3.15 -7.33 -11.42
C LEU A 92 4.61 -7.12 -11.81
N SER A 93 5.14 -8.06 -12.60
CA SER A 93 6.41 -7.86 -13.32
C SER A 93 6.25 -6.89 -14.49
N GLU A 94 7.36 -6.35 -15.00
CA GLU A 94 7.37 -5.48 -16.20
C GLU A 94 6.60 -6.11 -17.36
N ARG A 95 6.83 -7.40 -17.64
CA ARG A 95 6.16 -8.13 -18.72
C ARG A 95 4.65 -8.21 -18.51
N GLU A 96 4.19 -8.31 -17.27
CA GLU A 96 2.77 -8.33 -16.92
C GLU A 96 2.16 -6.93 -17.00
N ARG A 97 2.85 -5.89 -16.53
CA ARG A 97 2.42 -4.49 -16.69
C ARG A 97 2.27 -4.11 -18.16
N ARG A 98 3.22 -4.51 -19.01
CA ARG A 98 3.12 -4.33 -20.47
C ARG A 98 1.91 -5.05 -21.08
N LYS A 99 1.60 -6.27 -20.63
CA LYS A 99 0.40 -6.99 -21.06
C LYS A 99 -0.88 -6.27 -20.61
N LEU A 100 -0.90 -5.74 -19.39
CA LEU A 100 -2.02 -4.99 -18.84
C LEU A 100 -2.28 -3.70 -19.63
N LYS A 101 -1.24 -2.89 -19.87
CA LYS A 101 -1.31 -1.65 -20.65
C LYS A 101 -1.88 -1.89 -22.06
N ARG A 102 -1.44 -2.97 -22.74
CA ARG A 102 -1.96 -3.36 -24.06
C ARG A 102 -3.42 -3.83 -24.08
N ARG A 103 -3.97 -4.28 -22.95
CA ARG A 103 -5.38 -4.72 -22.85
C ARG A 103 -6.32 -3.55 -22.54
N ALA A 104 -5.79 -2.49 -21.94
CA ALA A 104 -6.54 -1.29 -21.58
C ALA A 104 -6.56 -0.24 -22.72
N SER A 105 -5.73 -0.43 -23.76
CA SER A 105 -5.75 0.31 -25.03
C SER A 105 -6.71 -0.36 -26.01
#